data_AF-A0A3A1XGG8-F1
#
_entry.id   AF-A0A3A1XGG8-F1
#
_cell.length_a   1.000
_cell.length_b   1.000
_cell.length_c   1.000
_cell.angle_alpha   90.00
_cell.angle_beta   90.00
_cell.angle_gamma   90.00
#
_symmetry.space_group_name_H-M   'P 1'
#
loop_
_entity.id
_entity.type
_entity.pdbx_description
1 polymer ?
#
loop_
_entity_poly.entity_id
_entity_poly.type
_entity_poly.pdbx_seq_one_letter_code
_entity_poly.pdbx_strand_id
1 'polypeptide(L)' 'RTLTGLVTEVGHANNIVVIHTPSGAAQYVASVIDRQPLKGILGSVAGDDTVIMVCVSNEEAENRANWMLSVASR' A
#
# COMPACT_ATOMS: atom_id res chain seq x y z
N ARG A 1 3.77 -13.84 -0.24
CA ARG A 1 4.11 -13.67 -1.68
C ARG A 1 4.66 -12.27 -1.80
N THR A 2 5.94 -12.17 -2.17
CA THR A 2 6.75 -10.99 -1.88
C THR A 2 6.41 -9.85 -2.84
N LEU A 3 6.31 -8.63 -2.30
CA LEU A 3 6.11 -7.39 -3.05
C LEU A 3 7.43 -6.82 -3.60
N THR A 4 8.53 -7.58 -3.47
CA THR A 4 9.87 -7.21 -3.93
C THR A 4 9.84 -6.82 -5.39
N GLY A 5 10.33 -5.62 -5.70
CA GLY A 5 10.37 -5.10 -7.07
C GLY A 5 9.03 -4.64 -7.64
N LEU A 6 7.94 -4.71 -6.87
CA LEU A 6 6.60 -4.26 -7.29
C LEU A 6 6.15 -2.96 -6.61
N VAL A 7 6.91 -2.46 -5.64
CA VAL A 7 6.68 -1.16 -5.00
C VAL A 7 7.89 -0.28 -5.26
N THR A 8 7.68 0.87 -5.86
CA THR A 8 8.74 1.83 -6.24
C THR A 8 8.84 2.99 -5.26
N GLU A 9 7.73 3.43 -4.69
CA GLU A 9 7.65 4.52 -3.73
C GLU A 9 6.41 4.37 -2.84
N VAL A 10 6.49 4.86 -1.61
CA VAL A 10 5.37 4.91 -0.67
C VAL A 10 5.36 6.28 0.01
N GLY A 11 4.20 6.94 0.02
CA GLY A 11 3.97 8.18 0.75
C GLY A 11 2.60 8.16 1.44
N HIS A 12 2.33 9.17 2.27
CA HIS A 12 1.02 9.33 2.89
C HIS A 12 0.66 10.81 3.09
N ALA A 13 -0.65 11.09 3.11
CA ALA A 13 -1.21 12.39 3.43
C ALA A 13 -2.51 12.19 4.23
N ASN A 14 -2.52 12.65 5.48
CA ASN A 14 -3.57 12.32 6.44
C ASN A 14 -3.78 10.79 6.49
N ASN A 15 -5.02 10.33 6.42
CA ASN A 15 -5.35 8.91 6.48
C ASN A 15 -5.23 8.17 5.12
N ILE A 16 -4.52 8.74 4.14
CA ILE A 16 -4.35 8.13 2.81
C ILE A 16 -2.89 7.77 2.60
N VAL A 17 -2.62 6.51 2.25
CA VAL A 17 -1.32 6.03 1.79
C VAL A 17 -1.35 5.88 0.27
N VAL A 18 -0.35 6.43 -0.40
CA VAL A 18 -0.15 6.30 -1.85
C VAL A 18 1.05 5.39 -2.08
N ILE A 19 0.85 4.35 -2.88
CA ILE A 19 1.85 3.33 -3.18
C ILE A 19 2.05 3.31 -4.68
N HIS A 20 3.26 3.63 -5.12
CA HIS A 20 3.65 3.53 -6.52
C HIS A 20 4.24 2.17 -6.83
N THR A 21 3.99 1.72 -8.05
CA THR A 21 4.35 0.40 -8.58
C THR A 21 4.82 0.57 -10.02
N PRO A 22 5.48 -0.43 -10.64
CA PRO A 22 5.67 -0.43 -12.09
C PRO A 22 4.33 -0.43 -12.83
N SER A 23 4.32 0.01 -14.09
CA SER A 23 3.12 0.00 -14.94
C SER A 23 2.42 -1.37 -14.94
N GLY A 24 1.10 -1.35 -14.75
CA GLY A 24 0.25 -2.55 -14.68
C GLY A 24 0.34 -3.38 -13.39
N ALA A 25 1.13 -2.99 -12.39
CA ALA A 25 1.32 -3.79 -11.18
C ALA A 25 0.38 -3.42 -10.02
N ALA A 26 -0.30 -2.27 -10.06
CA ALA A 26 -1.07 -1.76 -8.92
C ALA A 26 -2.16 -2.71 -8.43
N GLN A 27 -2.90 -3.34 -9.35
CA GLN A 27 -3.96 -4.30 -9.02
C GLN A 27 -3.41 -5.52 -8.26
N TYR A 28 -2.22 -6.00 -8.63
CA TYR A 28 -1.60 -7.12 -7.92
C TYR A 28 -1.19 -6.70 -6.51
N VAL A 29 -0.59 -5.52 -6.35
CA VAL A 29 -0.19 -4.99 -5.04
C VAL A 29 -1.41 -4.80 -4.12
N ALA A 30 -2.50 -4.20 -4.62
CA ALA A 30 -3.75 -4.06 -3.89
C ALA A 30 -4.34 -5.42 -3.48
N SER A 31 -4.35 -6.40 -4.38
CA SER A 31 -4.81 -7.76 -4.06
C SER A 31 -3.98 -8.43 -2.96
N VAL A 32 -2.67 -8.15 -2.89
CA VAL A 32 -1.82 -8.64 -1.79
C VAL A 32 -2.19 -7.97 -0.47
N ILE A 33 -2.41 -6.65 -0.47
CA ILE A 33 -2.84 -5.86 0.70
C ILE A 33 -4.16 -6.41 1.24
N ASP A 34 -5.17 -6.56 0.39
CA ASP A 34 -6.53 -6.96 0.79
C ASP A 34 -6.60 -8.37 1.38
N ARG A 35 -5.62 -9.23 1.05
CA ARG A 35 -5.51 -10.59 1.59
C ARG A 35 -4.79 -10.66 2.94
N GLN A 36 -4.14 -9.59 3.39
CA GLN A 36 -3.51 -9.55 4.70
C GLN A 36 -4.54 -9.19 5.77
N PRO A 37 -4.53 -9.84 6.95
CA PRO A 37 -5.41 -9.49 8.06
C PRO A 37 -4.91 -8.24 8.79
N LEU A 38 -4.76 -7.13 8.07
CA LEU A 38 -4.26 -5.86 8.60
C LEU A 38 -5.40 -5.09 9.26
N LYS A 39 -5.17 -4.66 10.50
CA LYS A 39 -6.04 -3.69 11.16
C LYS A 39 -5.66 -2.28 10.68
N GLY A 40 -6.62 -1.35 10.77
CA GLY A 40 -6.39 0.07 10.50
C GLY A 40 -6.52 0.50 9.04
N ILE A 41 -6.78 -0.44 8.10
CA ILE A 41 -7.09 -0.17 6.70
C ILE A 41 -8.60 -0.29 6.49
N LEU A 42 -9.22 0.73 5.89
CA LEU A 42 -10.63 0.74 5.47
C LEU A 42 -10.82 0.11 4.09
N GLY A 43 -9.84 0.25 3.21
CA GLY A 43 -9.84 -0.38 1.88
C GLY A 43 -8.72 0.14 0.99
N SER A 44 -8.62 -0.43 -0.21
CA SER A 44 -7.68 0.00 -1.24
C SER A 44 -8.38 0.18 -2.60
N VAL A 45 -7.83 1.07 -3.43
CA VAL A 45 -8.23 1.27 -4.84
C VAL A 45 -6.96 1.26 -5.69
N ALA A 46 -6.91 0.37 -6.67
CA ALA A 46 -5.80 0.29 -7.62
C ALA A 46 -6.15 0.95 -8.95
N GLY A 47 -5.24 1.79 -9.42
CA GLY A 47 -5.17 2.22 -10.82
C GLY A 47 -4.32 1.26 -11.65
N ASP A 48 -3.45 1.81 -12.50
CA ASP A 48 -2.47 1.04 -13.29
C ASP A 48 -1.13 0.87 -12.55
N ASP A 49 -0.53 1.99 -12.14
CA ASP A 49 0.79 2.06 -11.50
C ASP A 49 0.72 2.57 -10.05
N THR A 50 -0.47 2.90 -9.55
CA THR A 50 -0.65 3.53 -8.24
C THR A 50 -1.80 2.88 -7.47
N VAL A 51 -1.59 2.63 -6.17
CA VAL A 51 -2.62 2.17 -5.22
C VAL A 51 -2.86 3.26 -4.20
N ILE A 52 -4.13 3.56 -3.95
CA ILE A 52 -4.59 4.36 -2.82
C ILE A 52 -5.06 3.40 -1.74
N MET A 53 -4.47 3.48 -0.55
CA MET A 53 -4.92 2.75 0.64
C MET A 53 -5.49 3.78 1.64
N VAL A 54 -6.74 3.58 2.04
CA VAL A 54 -7.41 4.45 3.01
C VAL A 54 -7.33 3.81 4.39
N CYS A 55 -6.82 4.55 5.37
CA CYS A 55 -6.68 4.14 6.76
C CYS A 55 -7.73 4.81 7.65
N VAL A 56 -7.90 4.26 8.86
CA VAL A 56 -8.87 4.78 9.86
C VAL A 56 -8.41 6.08 10.53
N SER A 57 -7.12 6.40 10.46
CA SER A 57 -6.52 7.60 11.05
C SER A 57 -5.22 7.97 10.33
N ASN A 58 -4.71 9.18 10.59
CA ASN A 58 -3.38 9.61 10.13
C ASN A 58 -2.26 8.73 10.71
N GLU A 59 -2.37 8.40 12.00
CA GLU A 59 -1.41 7.51 12.69
C GLU A 59 -1.35 6.12 12.05
N GLU A 60 -2.51 5.53 11.71
CA GLU A 60 -2.51 4.25 11.00
C GLU A 60 -1.95 4.37 9.58
N ALA A 61 -2.18 5.47 8.87
CA ALA A 61 -1.56 5.68 7.56
C ALA A 61 -0.03 5.73 7.64
N GLU A 62 0.53 6.44 8.62
CA GLU A 62 1.97 6.44 8.88
C GLU A 62 2.50 5.03 9.20
N ASN A 63 1.80 4.30 10.08
CA ASN A 63 2.14 2.92 10.44
C ASN A 63 2.08 1.97 9.23
N ARG A 64 1.07 2.11 8.36
CA ARG A 64 0.93 1.27 7.16
C ARG A 64 1.92 1.63 6.06
N ALA A 65 2.27 2.91 5.91
CA ALA A 65 3.32 3.33 4.97
C ALA A 65 4.68 2.73 5.35
N ASN A 66 5.05 2.82 6.64
CA ASN A 66 6.27 2.21 7.17
C ASN A 66 6.28 0.68 7.02
N TRP A 67 5.13 0.03 7.30
CA TRP A 67 4.98 -1.40 7.06
C TRP A 67 5.17 -1.76 5.59
N MET A 68 4.57 -1.02 4.66
CA MET A 68 4.68 -1.26 3.21
C MET A 68 6.14 -1.20 2.76
N LEU A 69 6.89 -0.17 3.17
CA LEU A 69 8.32 -0.04 2.89
C LEU A 69 9.12 -1.24 3.42
N SER A 70 8.78 -1.74 4.62
CA SER A 70 9.45 -2.90 5.22
C SER A 70 9.19 -4.21 4.47
N VAL A 71 8.02 -4.35 3.84
CA VAL A 71 7.65 -5.54 3.06
C VAL A 71 8.18 -5.46 1.64
N ALA A 72 8.25 -4.27 1.05
CA ALA A 72 8.81 -4.02 -0.27
C ALA A 72 10.34 -4.22 -0.32
N SER A 73 11.02 -3.95 0.80
CA SER A 73 12.48 -4.06 0.93
C SER A 73 13.00 -5.47 1.25
N ARG A 74 12.10 -6.45 1.39
CA ARG A 74 12.42 -7.87 1.60
C ARG A 74 12.23 -8.64 0.31
#